data_AF-A0A8T6BXS5-F1
#
_entry.id   AF-A0A8T6BXS5-F1
#
_cell.length_a   1.000
_cell.length_b   1.000
_cell.length_c   1.000
_cell.angle_alpha   90.00
_cell.angle_beta   90.00
_cell.angle_gamma   90.00
#
_symmetry.space_group_name_H-M   'P 1'
#
loop_
_entity.id
_entity.type
_entity.pdbx_description
1 polymer ?
#
loop_
_entity_poly.entity_id
_entity_poly.type
_entity_poly.pdbx_seq_one_letter_code
_entity_poly.pdbx_strand_id
1 'polypeptide(L)'
;PALREIESYDAVLVLGEDVTQTGARAALAVRQAVKGKAREMAAAQKVADWQIAAILNIGQRAKHPLFVTNVDDTRLDDIAAWTYRAPVEDQARLGFAIAHALDNSAPAVDGIEPELQSKIDVIVQALAGAKKPLIISGTNAGSIEVIQAAANVAKALKGRGADVGITMIARSVNSMGLGIMGGGSLEEALTELETGRADAVVVLENDLHRHASATRVNAALAKAPLVMVVDHQRTAIMENAHLVLSAASFAESDGTVINNEGRAQR
;
A
#
# COMPACT_ATOMS: atom_id res chain seq x y z
N PRO A 1 11.40 -2.29 2.26
CA PRO A 1 11.81 -2.38 3.69
C PRO A 1 11.12 -3.55 4.36
N ALA A 2 11.80 -4.24 5.26
CA ALA A 2 11.15 -5.27 6.07
C ALA A 2 10.23 -4.63 7.13
N LEU A 3 9.23 -5.33 7.63
CA LEU A 3 8.37 -4.83 8.73
C LEU A 3 9.18 -4.34 9.94
N ARG A 4 10.28 -5.03 10.28
CA ARG A 4 11.18 -4.63 11.37
C ARG A 4 11.96 -3.36 11.04
N GLU A 5 12.31 -3.18 9.77
CA GLU A 5 13.04 -2.00 9.30
C GLU A 5 12.17 -0.75 9.34
N ILE A 6 10.87 -0.88 9.07
CA ILE A 6 9.89 0.22 9.15
C ILE A 6 9.96 0.92 10.53
N GLU A 7 10.20 0.18 11.61
CA GLU A 7 10.29 0.75 12.97
C GLU A 7 11.47 1.73 13.16
N SER A 8 12.45 1.74 12.25
CA SER A 8 13.67 2.57 12.33
C SER A 8 13.61 3.89 11.55
N TYR A 9 12.54 4.14 10.80
CA TYR A 9 12.40 5.35 9.98
C TYR A 9 12.03 6.56 10.84
N ASP A 10 12.58 7.72 10.48
CA ASP A 10 12.50 8.96 11.28
C ASP A 10 11.57 10.04 10.69
N ALA A 11 10.90 9.74 9.58
CA ALA A 11 9.73 10.43 9.05
C ALA A 11 8.94 9.47 8.16
N VAL A 12 7.60 9.55 8.17
CA VAL A 12 6.74 8.65 7.38
C VAL A 12 5.68 9.45 6.63
N LEU A 13 5.52 9.16 5.33
CA LEU A 13 4.40 9.58 4.50
C LEU A 13 3.62 8.35 4.04
N VAL A 14 2.35 8.26 4.41
CA VAL A 14 1.41 7.26 3.89
C VAL A 14 0.52 7.93 2.85
N LEU A 15 0.63 7.50 1.59
CA LEU A 15 -0.04 8.10 0.44
C LEU A 15 -1.08 7.13 -0.14
N GLY A 16 -2.35 7.46 0.06
CA GLY A 16 -3.51 6.76 -0.52
C GLY A 16 -3.73 5.36 0.02
N GLU A 17 -3.36 5.10 1.27
CA GLU A 17 -3.39 3.74 1.83
C GLU A 17 -3.81 3.75 3.31
N ASP A 18 -4.92 3.10 3.65
CA ASP A 18 -5.24 2.83 5.06
C ASP A 18 -4.57 1.53 5.52
N VAL A 19 -3.29 1.65 5.88
CA VAL A 19 -2.48 0.53 6.36
C VAL A 19 -3.06 -0.15 7.61
N THR A 20 -4.01 0.48 8.32
CA THR A 20 -4.65 -0.15 9.49
C THR A 20 -5.62 -1.24 9.09
N GLN A 21 -6.17 -1.16 7.87
CA GLN A 21 -7.06 -2.16 7.26
C GLN A 21 -6.29 -3.09 6.33
N THR A 22 -5.34 -2.55 5.56
CA THR A 22 -4.69 -3.31 4.47
C THR A 22 -3.36 -3.94 4.88
N GLY A 23 -2.77 -3.49 5.98
CA GLY A 23 -1.45 -3.93 6.43
C GLY A 23 -1.24 -3.77 7.93
N ALA A 24 -2.06 -4.41 8.76
CA ALA A 24 -2.08 -4.19 10.22
C ALA A 24 -0.69 -4.29 10.90
N ARG A 25 0.19 -5.19 10.43
CA ARG A 25 1.57 -5.28 10.92
C ARG A 25 2.45 -4.10 10.49
N ALA A 26 2.27 -3.59 9.27
CA ALA A 26 2.91 -2.36 8.81
C ALA A 26 2.40 -1.16 9.62
N ALA A 27 1.09 -1.06 9.88
CA ALA A 27 0.54 -0.02 10.75
C ALA A 27 1.16 -0.04 12.16
N LEU A 28 1.34 -1.22 12.76
CA LEU A 28 2.04 -1.35 14.03
C LEU A 28 3.49 -0.86 13.93
N ALA A 29 4.21 -1.23 12.87
CA ALA A 29 5.58 -0.81 12.66
C ALA A 29 5.68 0.73 12.48
N VAL A 30 4.74 1.35 11.75
CA VAL A 30 4.62 2.82 11.65
C VAL A 30 4.40 3.46 13.02
N ARG A 31 3.55 2.87 13.87
CA ARG A 31 3.38 3.36 15.26
C ARG A 31 4.68 3.28 16.07
N GLN A 32 5.50 2.25 15.86
CA GLN A 32 6.81 2.16 16.51
C GLN A 32 7.77 3.21 15.96
N ALA A 33 7.78 3.43 14.65
CA ALA A 33 8.57 4.47 13.99
C ALA A 33 8.26 5.85 14.58
N VAL A 34 6.97 6.22 14.70
CA VAL A 34 6.56 7.50 15.30
C VAL A 34 7.04 7.67 16.74
N LYS A 35 7.06 6.59 17.53
CA LYS A 35 7.58 6.58 18.92
C LYS A 35 9.11 6.61 18.99
N GLY A 36 9.82 6.39 17.88
CA GLY A 36 11.28 6.35 17.80
C GLY A 36 11.95 7.62 18.32
N LYS A 37 11.30 8.78 18.21
CA LYS A 37 11.92 10.05 18.60
C LYS A 37 12.19 10.14 20.09
N ALA A 38 11.27 9.64 20.90
CA ALA A 38 11.44 9.54 22.34
C ALA A 38 12.62 8.62 22.70
N ARG A 39 12.80 7.51 21.96
CA ARG A 39 13.93 6.59 22.15
C ARG A 39 15.26 7.24 21.77
N GLU A 40 15.31 7.95 20.66
CA GLU A 40 16.50 8.71 20.23
C GLU A 40 16.93 9.73 21.30
N MET A 41 15.97 10.49 21.84
CA MET A 41 16.23 11.47 22.91
C MET A 41 16.71 10.79 24.20
N ALA A 42 16.12 9.66 24.57
CA ALA A 42 16.51 8.90 25.75
C ALA A 42 17.92 8.28 25.60
N ALA A 43 18.25 7.75 24.42
CA ALA A 43 19.57 7.23 24.11
C ALA A 43 20.65 8.32 24.18
N ALA A 44 20.34 9.55 23.73
CA ALA A 44 21.24 10.70 23.88
C ALA A 44 21.52 11.05 25.36
N GLN A 45 20.62 10.70 26.26
CA GLN A 45 20.77 10.83 27.71
C GLN A 45 21.28 9.55 28.40
N LYS A 46 21.71 8.54 27.62
CA LYS A 46 22.20 7.24 28.11
C LYS A 46 21.19 6.45 28.95
N VAL A 47 19.89 6.65 28.71
CA VAL A 47 18.84 5.81 29.28
C VAL A 47 18.73 4.52 28.49
N ALA A 48 18.65 3.40 29.19
CA ALA A 48 18.58 2.09 28.55
C ALA A 48 17.17 1.79 28.00
N ASP A 49 17.11 1.09 26.87
CA ASP A 49 15.87 0.86 26.10
C ASP A 49 14.75 0.14 26.87
N TRP A 50 15.10 -0.64 27.89
CA TRP A 50 14.15 -1.37 28.74
C TRP A 50 13.45 -0.48 29.78
N GLN A 51 13.95 0.74 30.03
CA GLN A 51 13.37 1.69 30.97
C GLN A 51 12.27 2.54 30.31
N ILE A 52 11.17 1.89 29.89
CA ILE A 52 10.08 2.53 29.13
C ILE A 52 9.52 3.78 29.82
N ALA A 53 9.36 3.76 31.15
CA ALA A 53 8.86 4.92 31.89
C ALA A 53 9.79 6.15 31.78
N ALA A 54 11.11 5.94 31.83
CA ALA A 54 12.10 7.01 31.70
C ALA A 54 12.13 7.57 30.26
N ILE A 55 12.06 6.70 29.26
CA ILE A 55 11.99 7.09 27.84
C ILE A 55 10.76 7.97 27.57
N LEU A 56 9.60 7.57 28.09
CA LEU A 56 8.36 8.34 27.93
C LEU A 56 8.43 9.71 28.61
N ASN A 57 9.05 9.79 29.80
CA ASN A 57 9.23 11.07 30.50
C ASN A 57 10.18 12.02 29.76
N ILE A 58 11.26 11.51 29.18
CA ILE A 58 12.22 12.31 28.41
C ILE A 58 11.63 12.78 27.09
N GLY A 59 11.01 11.86 26.34
CA GLY A 59 10.43 12.16 25.04
C GLY A 59 9.17 13.03 25.12
N GLN A 60 8.42 12.96 26.23
CA GLN A 60 7.13 13.62 26.39
C GLN A 60 6.20 13.37 25.19
N ARG A 61 5.96 14.40 24.35
CA ARG A 61 5.14 14.34 23.13
C ARG A 61 5.98 14.31 21.84
N ALA A 62 7.30 14.21 21.94
CA ALA A 62 8.18 14.13 20.79
C ALA A 62 7.89 12.87 19.97
N LYS A 63 7.60 13.08 18.69
CA LYS A 63 7.24 12.06 17.72
C LYS A 63 8.03 12.30 16.44
N HIS A 64 8.40 11.24 15.74
CA HIS A 64 8.77 11.38 14.33
C HIS A 64 7.52 11.78 13.54
N PRO A 65 7.64 12.69 12.55
CA PRO A 65 6.51 13.16 11.78
C PRO A 65 5.89 12.01 10.97
N LEU A 66 4.56 11.90 11.06
CA LEU A 66 3.75 11.01 10.25
C LEU A 66 2.72 11.85 9.50
N PHE A 67 2.70 11.72 8.19
CA PHE A 67 1.70 12.32 7.31
C PHE A 67 0.88 11.21 6.68
N VAL A 68 -0.44 11.35 6.68
CA VAL A 68 -1.36 10.34 6.14
C VAL A 68 -2.30 11.00 5.16
N THR A 69 -2.49 10.40 4.00
CA THR A 69 -3.56 10.76 3.08
C THR A 69 -4.53 9.59 2.94
N ASN A 70 -5.82 9.89 2.99
CA ASN A 70 -6.87 8.90 2.76
C ASN A 70 -8.17 9.58 2.32
N VAL A 71 -9.15 8.81 1.86
CA VAL A 71 -10.49 9.33 1.55
C VAL A 71 -11.31 9.66 2.80
N ASP A 72 -11.03 9.00 3.92
CA ASP A 72 -11.77 9.13 5.18
C ASP A 72 -10.83 8.93 6.39
N ASP A 73 -11.36 9.08 7.61
CA ASP A 73 -10.68 8.90 8.88
C ASP A 73 -10.00 7.52 8.96
N THR A 74 -8.72 7.51 9.34
CA THR A 74 -8.00 6.27 9.63
C THR A 74 -7.71 6.13 11.10
N ARG A 75 -7.41 4.90 11.54
CA ARG A 75 -6.94 4.71 12.92
C ARG A 75 -5.55 5.29 13.17
N LEU A 76 -4.79 5.71 12.15
CA LEU A 76 -3.48 6.37 12.33
C LEU A 76 -3.58 7.88 12.54
N ASP A 77 -4.77 8.48 12.35
CA ASP A 77 -4.98 9.92 12.52
C ASP A 77 -4.62 10.39 13.95
N ASP A 78 -4.76 9.51 14.94
CA ASP A 78 -4.44 9.76 16.36
C ASP A 78 -2.95 10.06 16.63
N ILE A 79 -2.07 9.63 15.74
CA ILE A 79 -0.62 9.81 15.86
C ILE A 79 0.00 10.60 14.70
N ALA A 80 -0.78 10.96 13.68
CA ALA A 80 -0.33 11.76 12.55
C ALA A 80 -0.04 13.21 12.97
N ALA A 81 1.01 13.80 12.39
CA ALA A 81 1.28 15.24 12.49
C ALA A 81 0.30 16.05 11.63
N TRP A 82 -0.12 15.49 10.50
CA TRP A 82 -1.18 16.05 9.66
C TRP A 82 -1.81 14.94 8.81
N THR A 83 -3.11 15.09 8.55
CA THR A 83 -3.87 14.18 7.68
C THR A 83 -4.52 14.97 6.55
N TYR A 84 -4.47 14.42 5.35
CA TYR A 84 -5.12 14.98 4.17
C TYR A 84 -6.26 14.07 3.72
N ARG A 85 -7.47 14.63 3.74
CA ARG A 85 -8.70 13.92 3.36
C ARG A 85 -9.20 14.46 2.04
N ALA A 86 -9.10 13.67 1.00
CA ALA A 86 -9.40 14.11 -0.36
C ALA A 86 -9.71 12.93 -1.29
N PRO A 87 -10.34 13.17 -2.45
CA PRO A 87 -10.44 12.19 -3.52
C PRO A 87 -9.07 11.61 -3.91
N VAL A 88 -9.05 10.38 -4.42
CA VAL A 88 -7.81 9.67 -4.77
C VAL A 88 -6.94 10.47 -5.76
N GLU A 89 -7.56 11.14 -6.73
CA GLU A 89 -6.88 11.99 -7.70
C GLU A 89 -6.15 13.18 -7.04
N ASP A 90 -6.78 13.84 -6.08
CA ASP A 90 -6.18 14.95 -5.35
C ASP A 90 -5.07 14.49 -4.40
N GLN A 91 -5.19 13.28 -3.83
CA GLN A 91 -4.10 12.66 -3.08
C GLN A 91 -2.88 12.39 -3.98
N ALA A 92 -3.09 11.93 -5.22
CA ALA A 92 -2.00 11.77 -6.19
C ALA A 92 -1.37 13.12 -6.55
N ARG A 93 -2.19 14.16 -6.81
CA ARG A 93 -1.73 15.53 -7.06
C ARG A 93 -0.88 16.06 -5.91
N LEU A 94 -1.30 15.85 -4.65
CA LEU A 94 -0.50 16.19 -3.48
C LEU A 94 0.86 15.49 -3.50
N GLY A 95 0.89 14.19 -3.78
CA GLY A 95 2.15 13.43 -3.87
C GLY A 95 3.08 13.93 -4.99
N PHE A 96 2.54 14.25 -6.17
CA PHE A 96 3.33 14.88 -7.24
C PHE A 96 3.87 16.26 -6.86
N ALA A 97 3.07 17.06 -6.15
CA ALA A 97 3.51 18.37 -5.67
C ALA A 97 4.63 18.28 -4.62
N ILE A 98 4.54 17.32 -3.71
CA ILE A 98 5.62 17.00 -2.76
C ILE A 98 6.89 16.57 -3.51
N ALA A 99 6.76 15.72 -4.53
CA ALA A 99 7.89 15.29 -5.35
C ALA A 99 8.55 16.47 -6.09
N HIS A 100 7.75 17.36 -6.69
CA HIS A 100 8.25 18.58 -7.35
C HIS A 100 8.96 19.51 -6.38
N ALA A 101 8.40 19.75 -5.20
CA ALA A 101 9.02 20.61 -4.19
C ALA A 101 10.32 20.02 -3.60
N LEU A 102 10.49 18.70 -3.64
CA LEU A 102 11.74 18.03 -3.28
C LEU A 102 12.77 18.05 -4.41
N ASP A 103 12.33 17.94 -5.66
CA ASP A 103 13.14 17.92 -6.87
C ASP A 103 12.40 18.64 -8.02
N ASN A 104 12.83 19.87 -8.31
CA ASN A 104 12.24 20.74 -9.32
C ASN A 104 12.35 20.19 -10.76
N SER A 105 13.07 19.08 -10.98
CA SER A 105 13.07 18.39 -12.27
C SER A 105 11.79 17.56 -12.51
N ALA A 106 11.05 17.22 -11.45
CA ALA A 106 9.73 16.62 -11.57
C ALA A 106 8.71 17.67 -12.08
N PRO A 107 7.65 17.26 -12.80
CA PRO A 107 6.63 18.18 -13.30
C PRO A 107 5.95 18.96 -12.18
N ALA A 108 5.74 20.26 -12.39
CA ALA A 108 4.93 21.08 -11.50
C ALA A 108 3.45 20.66 -11.55
N VAL A 109 2.73 20.87 -10.45
CA VAL A 109 1.29 20.62 -10.35
C VAL A 109 0.58 21.95 -10.22
N ASP A 110 -0.28 22.26 -11.19
CA ASP A 110 -1.08 23.48 -11.18
C ASP A 110 -2.31 23.37 -10.27
N GLY A 111 -2.88 24.51 -9.88
CA GLY A 111 -4.15 24.58 -9.17
C GLY A 111 -4.11 24.03 -7.75
N ILE A 112 -3.00 24.22 -7.03
CA ILE A 112 -2.88 23.92 -5.61
C ILE A 112 -3.22 25.18 -4.81
N GLU A 113 -4.21 25.06 -3.92
CA GLU A 113 -4.62 26.15 -3.04
C GLU A 113 -3.47 26.58 -2.11
N PRO A 114 -3.31 27.88 -1.79
CA PRO A 114 -2.21 28.38 -0.95
C PRO A 114 -2.13 27.72 0.44
N GLU A 115 -3.28 27.36 1.01
CA GLU A 115 -3.35 26.65 2.29
C GLU A 115 -2.74 25.24 2.18
N LEU A 116 -3.02 24.53 1.08
CA LEU A 116 -2.45 23.21 0.82
C LEU A 116 -0.96 23.31 0.50
N GLN A 117 -0.54 24.35 -0.24
CA GLN A 117 0.88 24.62 -0.49
C GLN A 117 1.66 24.78 0.81
N SER A 118 1.11 25.51 1.78
CA SER A 118 1.74 25.67 3.10
C SER A 118 1.92 24.33 3.83
N LYS A 119 0.99 23.37 3.64
CA LYS A 119 1.12 22.01 4.19
C LYS A 119 2.13 21.17 3.43
N ILE A 120 2.21 21.31 2.11
CA ILE A 120 3.24 20.67 1.28
C ILE A 120 4.62 21.10 1.77
N ASP A 121 4.85 22.39 2.00
CA ASP A 121 6.13 22.90 2.46
C ASP A 121 6.53 22.28 3.81
N VAL A 122 5.59 22.10 4.73
CA VAL A 122 5.83 21.41 6.03
C VAL A 122 6.22 19.95 5.82
N ILE A 123 5.53 19.23 4.94
CA ILE A 123 5.85 17.82 4.62
C ILE A 123 7.24 17.73 4.00
N VAL A 124 7.52 18.59 3.02
CA VAL A 124 8.79 18.65 2.30
C VAL A 124 9.92 18.92 3.28
N GLN A 125 9.78 19.91 4.16
CA GLN A 125 10.78 20.20 5.20
C GLN A 125 11.02 19.01 6.13
N ALA A 126 9.96 18.35 6.59
CA ALA A 126 10.06 17.20 7.47
C ALA A 126 10.74 16.00 6.79
N LEU A 127 10.36 15.67 5.55
CA LEU A 127 10.96 14.57 4.79
C LEU A 127 12.39 14.89 4.33
N ALA A 128 12.68 16.14 3.98
CA ALA A 128 14.00 16.62 3.57
C ALA A 128 15.00 16.67 4.72
N GLY A 129 14.53 16.95 5.94
CA GLY A 129 15.34 16.99 7.16
C GLY A 129 15.51 15.63 7.84
N ALA A 130 14.75 14.62 7.41
CA ALA A 130 14.83 13.25 7.89
C ALA A 130 16.08 12.54 7.33
N LYS A 131 16.74 11.72 8.15
CA LYS A 131 17.88 10.91 7.69
C LYS A 131 17.40 9.67 6.94
N LYS A 132 16.30 9.09 7.42
CA LYS A 132 15.73 7.83 6.94
C LYS A 132 14.20 7.98 6.79
N PRO A 133 13.72 8.67 5.74
CA PRO A 133 12.29 8.85 5.47
C PRO A 133 11.66 7.60 4.83
N LEU A 134 10.39 7.32 5.15
CA LEU A 134 9.62 6.20 4.61
C LEU A 134 8.41 6.69 3.83
N ILE A 135 8.25 6.19 2.61
CA ILE A 135 7.03 6.36 1.82
C ILE A 135 6.27 5.03 1.82
N ILE A 136 5.00 5.06 2.19
CA ILE A 136 4.10 3.91 2.13
C ILE A 136 2.95 4.24 1.19
N SER A 137 2.66 3.33 0.28
CA SER A 137 1.49 3.39 -0.60
C SER A 137 1.05 1.96 -0.91
N GLY A 138 0.15 1.76 -1.86
CA GLY A 138 -0.32 0.43 -2.23
C GLY A 138 -1.33 0.43 -3.37
N THR A 139 -1.82 -0.76 -3.67
CA THR A 139 -2.75 -0.98 -4.79
C THR A 139 -4.21 -0.77 -4.40
N ASN A 140 -4.52 -0.55 -3.12
CA ASN A 140 -5.90 -0.58 -2.63
C ASN A 140 -6.70 0.66 -3.03
N ALA A 141 -6.04 1.80 -3.27
CA ALA A 141 -6.66 2.98 -3.86
C ALA A 141 -7.07 2.80 -5.33
N GLY A 142 -6.55 1.78 -6.02
CA GLY A 142 -6.88 1.53 -7.44
C GLY A 142 -6.38 2.62 -8.40
N SER A 143 -5.43 3.46 -8.01
CA SER A 143 -4.86 4.53 -8.85
C SER A 143 -3.37 4.30 -9.10
N ILE A 144 -3.00 4.30 -10.38
CA ILE A 144 -1.59 4.22 -10.79
C ILE A 144 -0.86 5.54 -10.49
N GLU A 145 -1.58 6.66 -10.52
CA GLU A 145 -1.06 8.00 -10.23
C GLU A 145 -0.60 8.10 -8.78
N VAL A 146 -1.34 7.53 -7.82
CA VAL A 146 -0.92 7.46 -6.41
C VAL A 146 0.38 6.66 -6.26
N ILE A 147 0.49 5.52 -6.94
CA ILE A 147 1.69 4.68 -6.94
C ILE A 147 2.89 5.44 -7.53
N GLN A 148 2.68 6.11 -8.67
CA GLN A 148 3.70 6.92 -9.33
C GLN A 148 4.12 8.11 -8.48
N ALA A 149 3.18 8.79 -7.84
CA ALA A 149 3.45 9.90 -6.94
C ALA A 149 4.32 9.46 -5.76
N ALA A 150 3.96 8.34 -5.10
CA ALA A 150 4.78 7.75 -4.03
C ALA A 150 6.20 7.41 -4.50
N ALA A 151 6.34 6.78 -5.68
CA ALA A 151 7.63 6.46 -6.27
C ALA A 151 8.45 7.72 -6.60
N ASN A 152 7.81 8.78 -7.09
CA ASN A 152 8.47 10.05 -7.41
C ASN A 152 8.95 10.78 -6.15
N VAL A 153 8.16 10.79 -5.07
CA VAL A 153 8.60 11.33 -3.77
C VAL A 153 9.82 10.56 -3.27
N ALA A 154 9.78 9.22 -3.31
CA ALA A 154 10.91 8.40 -2.90
C ALA A 154 12.16 8.66 -3.78
N LYS A 155 11.99 8.75 -5.10
CA LYS A 155 13.07 9.07 -6.05
C LYS A 155 13.69 10.45 -5.76
N ALA A 156 12.88 11.47 -5.52
CA ALA A 156 13.35 12.82 -5.20
C ALA A 156 14.17 12.83 -3.89
N LEU A 157 13.70 12.14 -2.85
CA LEU A 157 14.45 11.98 -1.59
C LEU A 157 15.77 11.23 -1.80
N LYS A 158 15.76 10.17 -2.63
CA LYS A 158 16.98 9.42 -2.95
C LYS A 158 18.01 10.29 -3.68
N GLY A 159 17.57 11.12 -4.62
CA GLY A 159 18.42 12.07 -5.33
C GLY A 159 19.10 13.10 -4.42
N ARG A 160 18.47 13.42 -3.28
CA ARG A 160 19.02 14.29 -2.23
C ARG A 160 19.93 13.56 -1.24
N GLY A 161 20.17 12.26 -1.42
CA GLY A 161 21.04 11.45 -0.58
C GLY A 161 20.41 10.87 0.67
N ALA A 162 19.08 10.95 0.83
CA ALA A 162 18.39 10.34 1.96
C ALA A 162 18.41 8.81 1.89
N ASP A 163 18.43 8.14 3.05
CA ASP A 163 18.23 6.69 3.15
C ASP A 163 16.74 6.35 3.09
N VAL A 164 16.12 6.69 1.96
CA VAL A 164 14.68 6.58 1.77
C VAL A 164 14.25 5.13 1.56
N GLY A 165 13.17 4.76 2.24
CA GLY A 165 12.45 3.50 2.04
C GLY A 165 11.14 3.72 1.31
N ILE A 166 10.73 2.74 0.51
CA ILE A 166 9.40 2.68 -0.08
C ILE A 166 8.76 1.31 0.20
N THR A 167 7.54 1.31 0.71
CA THR A 167 6.76 0.08 0.95
C THR A 167 5.44 0.15 0.19
N MET A 168 5.17 -0.86 -0.64
CA MET A 168 3.95 -0.97 -1.42
C MET A 168 3.09 -2.10 -0.85
N ILE A 169 1.92 -1.77 -0.32
CA ILE A 169 0.97 -2.75 0.19
C ILE A 169 0.19 -3.32 -0.99
N ALA A 170 0.40 -4.60 -1.29
CA ALA A 170 -0.41 -5.33 -2.24
C ALA A 170 -1.63 -5.95 -1.56
N ARG A 171 -2.69 -6.17 -2.35
CA ARG A 171 -4.01 -6.60 -1.86
C ARG A 171 -4.05 -8.04 -1.35
N SER A 172 -3.25 -8.94 -1.94
CA SER A 172 -3.26 -10.37 -1.60
C SER A 172 -1.86 -10.92 -1.32
N VAL A 173 -1.79 -12.02 -0.56
CA VAL A 173 -0.53 -12.60 -0.05
C VAL A 173 0.52 -12.90 -1.12
N ASN A 174 0.09 -13.22 -2.34
CA ASN A 174 0.96 -13.55 -3.47
C ASN A 174 0.76 -12.64 -4.68
N SER A 175 0.19 -11.44 -4.50
CA SER A 175 0.00 -10.48 -5.60
C SER A 175 1.32 -10.11 -6.28
N MET A 176 2.40 -9.95 -5.50
CA MET A 176 3.73 -9.69 -6.05
C MET A 176 4.24 -10.88 -6.86
N GLY A 177 3.99 -12.11 -6.41
CA GLY A 177 4.38 -13.31 -7.14
C GLY A 177 3.66 -13.45 -8.46
N LEU A 178 2.34 -13.22 -8.48
CA LEU A 178 1.57 -13.21 -9.73
C LEU A 178 2.08 -12.15 -10.71
N GLY A 179 2.39 -10.94 -10.22
CA GLY A 179 2.96 -9.88 -11.05
C GLY A 179 4.31 -10.25 -11.69
N ILE A 180 5.14 -11.04 -11.01
CA ILE A 180 6.42 -11.55 -11.54
C ILE A 180 6.20 -12.66 -12.57
N MET A 181 5.23 -13.55 -12.33
CA MET A 181 4.87 -14.61 -13.28
C MET A 181 4.29 -14.04 -14.58
N GLY A 182 3.68 -12.85 -14.52
CA GLY A 182 3.08 -12.17 -15.65
C GLY A 182 1.66 -12.68 -15.94
N GLY A 183 1.25 -12.53 -17.20
CA GLY A 183 -0.11 -12.82 -17.65
C GLY A 183 -0.82 -11.56 -18.14
N GLY A 184 -2.14 -11.69 -18.38
CA GLY A 184 -3.01 -10.58 -18.76
C GLY A 184 -3.76 -10.00 -17.56
N SER A 185 -4.43 -8.88 -17.80
CA SER A 185 -5.38 -8.29 -16.86
C SER A 185 -6.68 -9.07 -16.81
N LEU A 186 -7.42 -8.93 -15.70
CA LEU A 186 -8.78 -9.45 -15.59
C LEU A 186 -9.69 -8.86 -16.67
N GLU A 187 -9.49 -7.58 -17.00
CA GLU A 187 -10.24 -6.86 -18.03
C GLU A 187 -10.10 -7.53 -19.40
N GLU A 188 -8.88 -7.83 -19.82
CA GLU A 188 -8.61 -8.55 -21.07
C GLU A 188 -9.27 -9.93 -21.05
N ALA A 189 -9.12 -10.69 -19.95
CA ALA A 189 -9.73 -12.02 -19.82
C ALA A 189 -11.27 -11.98 -19.93
N LEU A 190 -11.92 -11.01 -19.27
CA LEU A 190 -13.38 -10.82 -19.38
C LEU A 190 -13.78 -10.44 -20.81
N THR A 191 -13.02 -9.57 -21.48
CA THR A 191 -13.28 -9.19 -22.88
C THR A 191 -13.10 -10.37 -23.84
N GLU A 192 -12.11 -11.25 -23.65
CA GLU A 192 -11.97 -12.48 -24.45
C GLU A 192 -13.22 -13.37 -24.33
N LEU A 193 -13.76 -13.55 -23.12
CA LEU A 193 -15.00 -14.30 -22.89
C LEU A 193 -16.22 -13.61 -23.50
N GLU A 194 -16.35 -12.29 -23.31
CA GLU A 194 -17.45 -11.50 -23.85
C GLU A 194 -17.51 -11.52 -25.39
N THR A 195 -16.34 -11.60 -26.03
CA THR A 195 -16.20 -11.64 -27.49
C THR A 195 -16.24 -13.05 -28.07
N GLY A 196 -16.37 -14.08 -27.23
CA GLY A 196 -16.40 -15.49 -27.67
C GLY A 196 -15.07 -15.98 -28.23
N ARG A 197 -13.96 -15.33 -27.86
CA ARG A 197 -12.61 -15.72 -28.30
C ARG A 197 -11.98 -16.81 -27.44
N ALA A 198 -12.58 -17.11 -26.28
CA ALA A 198 -12.17 -18.20 -25.39
C ALA A 198 -13.26 -19.28 -25.30
N ASP A 199 -12.85 -20.54 -25.49
CA ASP A 199 -13.75 -21.71 -25.42
C ASP A 199 -13.96 -22.22 -23.99
N ALA A 200 -13.08 -21.84 -23.06
CA ALA A 200 -13.15 -22.24 -21.67
C ALA A 200 -12.53 -21.20 -20.75
N VAL A 201 -13.02 -21.13 -19.52
CA VAL A 201 -12.42 -20.36 -18.41
C VAL A 201 -12.20 -21.25 -17.20
N VAL A 202 -11.03 -21.08 -16.59
CA VAL A 202 -10.69 -21.71 -15.30
C VAL A 202 -10.50 -20.61 -14.28
N VAL A 203 -11.34 -20.61 -13.24
CA VAL A 203 -11.19 -19.72 -12.09
C VAL A 203 -10.57 -20.50 -10.96
N LEU A 204 -9.37 -20.10 -10.53
CA LEU A 204 -8.59 -20.77 -9.51
C LEU A 204 -8.50 -19.91 -8.24
N GLU A 205 -9.01 -20.43 -7.12
CA GLU A 205 -8.93 -19.84 -5.77
C GLU A 205 -9.26 -18.34 -5.72
N ASN A 206 -10.27 -17.93 -6.49
CA ASN A 206 -10.62 -16.53 -6.64
C ASN A 206 -12.11 -16.34 -6.89
N ASP A 207 -12.62 -15.22 -6.38
CA ASP A 207 -13.99 -14.78 -6.62
C ASP A 207 -13.97 -13.48 -7.44
N LEU A 208 -14.20 -13.61 -8.75
CA LEU A 208 -14.12 -12.49 -9.69
C LEU A 208 -15.06 -11.33 -9.35
N HIS A 209 -16.16 -11.60 -8.63
CA HIS A 209 -17.11 -10.58 -8.15
C HIS A 209 -16.49 -9.58 -7.16
N ARG A 210 -15.32 -9.90 -6.57
CA ARG A 210 -14.56 -8.99 -5.70
C ARG A 210 -13.73 -7.96 -6.47
N HIS A 211 -13.60 -8.17 -7.78
CA HIS A 211 -12.69 -7.45 -8.65
C HIS A 211 -13.39 -6.74 -9.81
N ALA A 212 -14.58 -7.20 -10.21
CA ALA A 212 -15.40 -6.59 -11.25
C ALA A 212 -16.89 -6.63 -10.88
N SER A 213 -17.72 -5.85 -11.58
CA SER A 213 -19.16 -5.83 -11.32
C SER A 213 -19.79 -7.19 -11.60
N ALA A 214 -20.69 -7.63 -10.72
CA ALA A 214 -21.36 -8.92 -10.87
C ALA A 214 -22.10 -9.06 -12.20
N THR A 215 -22.71 -7.97 -12.68
CA THR A 215 -23.36 -7.91 -13.99
C THR A 215 -22.40 -8.31 -15.12
N ARG A 216 -21.18 -7.76 -15.13
CA ARG A 216 -20.22 -8.04 -16.18
C ARG A 216 -19.65 -9.45 -16.04
N VAL A 217 -19.26 -9.84 -14.83
CA VAL A 217 -18.72 -11.19 -14.57
C VAL A 217 -19.72 -12.25 -15.02
N ASN A 218 -20.99 -12.16 -14.60
CA ASN A 218 -22.02 -13.12 -14.99
C ASN A 218 -22.27 -13.13 -16.51
N ALA A 219 -22.29 -11.96 -17.16
CA ALA A 219 -22.47 -11.88 -18.60
C ALA A 219 -21.30 -12.50 -19.38
N ALA A 220 -20.07 -12.34 -18.90
CA ALA A 220 -18.88 -12.96 -19.49
C ALA A 220 -18.89 -14.48 -19.30
N LEU A 221 -19.16 -14.96 -18.09
CA LEU A 221 -19.19 -16.40 -17.77
C LEU A 221 -20.32 -17.13 -18.52
N ALA A 222 -21.48 -16.49 -18.71
CA ALA A 222 -22.61 -17.08 -19.45
C ALA A 222 -22.32 -17.32 -20.94
N LYS A 223 -21.31 -16.63 -21.50
CA LYS A 223 -20.87 -16.82 -22.90
C LYS A 223 -19.82 -17.93 -23.05
N ALA A 224 -19.13 -18.28 -21.97
CA ALA A 224 -18.09 -19.28 -22.00
C ALA A 224 -18.70 -20.68 -22.20
N PRO A 225 -18.29 -21.44 -23.22
CA PRO A 225 -18.78 -22.81 -23.42
C PRO A 225 -18.47 -23.74 -22.24
N LEU A 226 -17.38 -23.49 -21.52
CA LEU A 226 -16.99 -24.20 -20.32
C LEU A 226 -16.50 -23.23 -19.23
N VAL A 227 -17.04 -23.40 -18.03
CA VAL A 227 -16.64 -22.66 -16.82
C VAL A 227 -16.24 -23.68 -15.77
N MET A 228 -14.95 -23.74 -15.45
CA MET A 228 -14.42 -24.57 -14.37
C MET A 228 -13.98 -23.70 -13.20
N VAL A 229 -14.41 -24.06 -12.00
CA VAL A 229 -13.98 -23.42 -10.76
C VAL A 229 -13.17 -24.42 -9.95
N VAL A 230 -11.95 -24.04 -9.57
CA VAL A 230 -11.06 -24.82 -8.73
C VAL A 230 -10.86 -24.03 -7.44
N ASP A 231 -11.50 -24.45 -6.35
CA ASP A 231 -11.48 -23.68 -5.10
C ASP A 231 -11.69 -24.61 -3.89
N HIS A 232 -11.22 -24.17 -2.74
CA HIS A 232 -11.43 -24.82 -1.44
C HIS A 232 -12.56 -24.14 -0.64
N GLN A 233 -13.01 -22.95 -1.04
CA GLN A 233 -14.16 -22.23 -0.45
C GLN A 233 -15.32 -22.11 -1.42
N ARG A 234 -16.55 -22.26 -0.91
CA ARG A 234 -17.75 -22.00 -1.71
C ARG A 234 -17.98 -20.50 -1.84
N THR A 235 -17.99 -20.00 -3.07
CA THR A 235 -18.25 -18.60 -3.43
C THR A 235 -19.35 -18.51 -4.49
N ALA A 236 -19.87 -17.30 -4.73
CA ALA A 236 -20.96 -17.09 -5.69
C ALA A 236 -20.59 -17.48 -7.13
N ILE A 237 -19.30 -17.49 -7.47
CA ILE A 237 -18.85 -17.87 -8.82
C ILE A 237 -19.16 -19.33 -9.17
N MET A 238 -19.29 -20.20 -8.17
CA MET A 238 -19.66 -21.60 -8.38
C MET A 238 -21.07 -21.78 -8.94
N GLU A 239 -21.95 -20.78 -8.79
CA GLU A 239 -23.31 -20.82 -9.36
C GLU A 239 -23.30 -20.71 -10.89
N ASN A 240 -22.22 -20.16 -11.45
CA ASN A 240 -21.99 -20.07 -12.90
C ASN A 240 -21.09 -21.20 -13.43
N ALA A 241 -20.66 -22.13 -12.57
CA ALA A 241 -19.70 -23.16 -12.95
C ALA A 241 -20.40 -24.38 -13.56
N HIS A 242 -19.84 -24.88 -14.65
CA HIS A 242 -20.21 -26.18 -15.23
C HIS A 242 -19.54 -27.33 -14.47
N LEU A 243 -18.32 -27.09 -13.97
CA LEU A 243 -17.56 -28.04 -13.17
C LEU A 243 -16.92 -27.32 -11.97
N VAL A 244 -17.04 -27.92 -10.79
CA VAL A 244 -16.37 -27.47 -9.58
C VAL A 244 -15.42 -28.56 -9.11
N LEU A 245 -14.14 -28.22 -8.98
CA LEU A 245 -13.11 -29.09 -8.44
C LEU A 245 -12.66 -28.55 -7.08
N SER A 246 -12.64 -29.43 -6.07
CA SER A 246 -12.15 -29.07 -4.75
C SER A 246 -10.63 -28.94 -4.76
N ALA A 247 -10.12 -27.78 -4.37
CA ALA A 247 -8.70 -27.56 -4.11
C ALA A 247 -8.35 -27.88 -2.65
N ALA A 248 -7.09 -28.22 -2.39
CA ALA A 248 -6.54 -28.26 -1.03
C ALA A 248 -6.33 -26.82 -0.55
N SER A 249 -6.66 -26.53 0.70
CA SER A 249 -6.40 -25.21 1.29
C SER A 249 -4.90 -24.97 1.53
N PHE A 250 -4.55 -23.74 1.88
CA PHE A 250 -3.17 -23.36 2.25
C PHE A 250 -2.60 -24.19 3.42
N ALA A 251 -3.46 -24.81 4.26
CA ALA A 251 -3.06 -25.62 5.39
C ALA A 251 -2.85 -27.11 5.02
N GLU A 252 -3.32 -27.51 3.84
CA GLU A 252 -3.33 -28.90 3.35
C GLU A 252 -2.34 -29.13 2.22
N SER A 253 -1.70 -28.08 1.73
CA SER A 253 -0.75 -28.11 0.61
C SER A 253 0.45 -27.22 0.87
N ASP A 254 1.56 -27.55 0.21
CA ASP A 254 2.77 -26.73 0.23
C ASP A 254 2.83 -25.85 -1.02
N GLY A 255 3.28 -24.61 -0.84
CA GLY A 255 3.48 -23.67 -1.94
C GLY A 255 4.47 -22.59 -1.54
N THR A 256 4.92 -21.79 -2.51
CA THR A 256 5.73 -20.60 -2.23
C THR A 256 4.94 -19.36 -2.61
N VAL A 257 4.84 -18.41 -1.68
CA VAL A 257 4.23 -17.10 -1.91
C VAL A 257 5.29 -16.01 -1.85
N ILE A 258 5.12 -14.96 -2.63
CA ILE A 258 5.96 -13.76 -2.60
C ILE A 258 5.14 -12.63 -1.99
N ASN A 259 5.55 -12.20 -0.80
CA ASN A 259 4.86 -11.16 -0.05
C ASN A 259 5.17 -9.75 -0.57
N ASN A 260 4.61 -8.73 0.08
CA ASN A 260 4.78 -7.31 -0.27
C ASN A 260 6.24 -6.80 -0.17
N GLU A 261 7.11 -7.51 0.55
CA GLU A 261 8.55 -7.19 0.62
C GLU A 261 9.34 -7.80 -0.57
N GLY A 262 8.69 -8.54 -1.46
CA GLY A 262 9.34 -9.34 -2.50
C GLY A 262 9.99 -10.62 -1.96
N ARG A 263 9.65 -11.03 -0.73
CA ARG A 263 10.24 -12.20 -0.07
C ARG A 263 9.44 -13.46 -0.38
N ALA A 264 10.11 -14.47 -0.92
CA ALA A 264 9.57 -15.82 -1.06
C ALA A 264 9.46 -16.51 0.30
N GLN A 265 8.29 -17.09 0.59
CA GLN A 265 7.97 -17.79 1.83
C GLN A 265 7.26 -19.10 1.51
N ARG A 266 7.60 -20.17 2.21
CA ARG A 266 6.98 -21.50 2.12
C ARG A 266 6.31 -21.81 3.45
#